data_AF-A0A9E1GRW3-F1
#
_entry.id   AF-A0A9E1GRW3-F1
#
_cell.length_a   1.000
_cell.length_b   1.000
_cell.length_c   1.000
_cell.angle_alpha   90.00
_cell.angle_beta   90.00
_cell.angle_gamma   90.00
#
_symmetry.space_group_name_H-M   'P 1'
#
loop_
_entity.id
_entity.type
_entity.pdbx_description
1 polymer ?
#
loop_
_entity_poly.entity_id
_entity_poly.type
_entity_poly.pdbx_seq_one_letter_code
_entity_poly.pdbx_strand_id
1 'polypeptide(L)'
;MSKKCYRYFGLLLQKQEKWLNKMAERGYRLTAVDKMLYEFEECNPGSVEYRVEYIGSKSKSNGREYFQFLEEMGYKVFFKNINLNISVGKVRYRPWAEKGGRIATNSTTYNKELLIVEKEKDGKPFELHTSFEDKIQYFKSNHERKQNI
;
A
#
# COMPACT_ATOMS: atom_id res chain seq x y z
N MET A 1 -9.07 19.28 -5.71
CA MET A 1 -9.74 18.35 -6.65
C MET A 1 -9.16 16.95 -6.53
N SER A 2 -9.82 15.91 -7.05
CA SER A 2 -9.27 14.54 -7.12
C SER A 2 -8.75 14.19 -8.51
N LYS A 3 -7.59 13.53 -8.58
CA LYS A 3 -6.94 13.12 -9.84
C LYS A 3 -6.81 11.60 -9.89
N LYS A 4 -7.26 11.00 -10.98
CA LYS A 4 -7.13 9.55 -11.22
C LYS A 4 -6.03 9.28 -12.25
N CYS A 5 -5.18 8.31 -11.98
CA CYS A 5 -4.11 7.88 -12.89
C CYS A 5 -4.11 6.36 -13.02
N TYR A 6 -4.09 5.87 -14.25
CA TYR A 6 -3.99 4.45 -14.54
C TYR A 6 -2.56 4.12 -14.96
N ARG A 7 -1.87 3.29 -14.16
CA ARG A 7 -0.48 2.89 -14.41
C ARG A 7 -0.18 1.52 -13.82
N TYR A 8 0.63 0.74 -14.53
CA TYR A 8 1.10 -0.56 -14.05
C TYR A 8 2.63 -0.58 -14.00
N PHE A 9 3.18 -1.08 -12.89
CA PHE A 9 4.62 -1.14 -12.65
C PHE A 9 5.16 -2.57 -12.52
N GLY A 10 4.28 -3.58 -12.39
CA GLY A 10 4.71 -4.96 -12.11
C GLY A 10 5.60 -5.03 -10.85
N LEU A 11 6.79 -5.58 -10.98
CA LEU A 11 7.81 -5.68 -9.92
C LEU A 11 8.82 -4.52 -9.91
N LEU A 12 8.62 -3.47 -10.72
CA LEU A 12 9.54 -2.33 -10.80
C LEU A 12 9.31 -1.33 -9.65
N LEU A 13 9.58 -1.76 -8.42
CA LEU A 13 9.29 -1.02 -7.17
C LEU A 13 9.89 0.38 -7.18
N GLN A 14 11.17 0.49 -7.55
CA GLN A 14 11.88 1.77 -7.59
C GLN A 14 11.27 2.76 -8.61
N LYS A 15 10.75 2.26 -9.74
CA LYS A 15 10.09 3.13 -10.73
C LYS A 15 8.73 3.60 -10.22
N GLN A 16 8.01 2.72 -9.51
CA GLN A 16 6.75 3.09 -8.86
C GLN A 16 6.97 4.14 -7.78
N GLU A 17 7.95 3.93 -6.91
CA GLU A 17 8.32 4.86 -5.85
C GLU A 17 8.72 6.23 -6.40
N LYS A 18 9.64 6.27 -7.37
CA LYS A 18 10.06 7.53 -8.02
C LYS A 18 8.88 8.26 -8.65
N TRP A 19 7.95 7.54 -9.24
CA TRP A 19 6.76 8.15 -9.83
C TRP A 19 5.81 8.72 -8.77
N LEU A 20 5.57 8.01 -7.67
CA LEU A 20 4.76 8.51 -6.55
C LEU A 20 5.37 9.76 -5.93
N ASN A 21 6.69 9.77 -5.70
CA ASN A 21 7.38 10.95 -5.18
C ASN A 21 7.32 12.14 -6.16
N LYS A 22 7.42 11.89 -7.47
CA LYS A 22 7.21 12.94 -8.47
C LYS A 22 5.77 13.50 -8.47
N MET A 23 4.78 12.69 -8.10
CA MET A 23 3.41 13.16 -7.92
C MET A 23 3.29 14.01 -6.66
N ALA A 24 3.91 13.58 -5.55
CA ALA A 24 3.98 14.36 -4.31
C ALA A 24 4.63 15.73 -4.52
N GLU A 25 5.75 15.79 -5.24
CA GLU A 25 6.44 17.04 -5.62
C GLU A 25 5.57 17.98 -6.44
N ARG A 26 4.58 17.45 -7.17
CA ARG A 26 3.61 18.23 -7.95
C ARG A 26 2.39 18.66 -7.13
N GLY A 27 2.35 18.35 -5.84
CA GLY A 27 1.21 18.65 -4.97
C GLY A 27 0.09 17.64 -5.07
N TYR A 28 0.40 16.36 -5.34
CA TYR A 28 -0.59 15.28 -5.36
C TYR A 28 -0.26 14.23 -4.30
N ARG A 29 -1.16 14.05 -3.33
CA ARG A 29 -1.10 13.03 -2.28
C ARG A 29 -2.00 11.85 -2.64
N LEU A 30 -1.50 10.63 -2.44
CA LEU A 30 -2.23 9.39 -2.69
C LEU A 30 -3.35 9.20 -1.65
N THR A 31 -4.56 8.92 -2.13
CA THR A 31 -5.73 8.66 -1.29
C THR A 31 -6.22 7.23 -1.40
N ALA A 32 -6.10 6.62 -2.58
CA ALA A 32 -6.46 5.22 -2.81
C ALA A 32 -5.60 4.60 -3.91
N VAL A 33 -5.44 3.28 -3.84
CA VAL A 33 -4.74 2.50 -4.85
C VAL A 33 -5.46 1.19 -5.10
N ASP A 34 -5.53 0.81 -6.36
CA ASP A 34 -5.96 -0.50 -6.84
C ASP A 34 -4.85 -1.10 -7.73
N LYS A 35 -5.11 -2.20 -8.43
CA LYS A 35 -4.15 -2.89 -9.31
C LYS A 35 -3.48 -1.94 -10.31
N MET A 36 -4.26 -1.12 -11.00
CA MET A 36 -3.76 -0.14 -11.97
C MET A 36 -4.15 1.30 -11.64
N LEU A 37 -5.17 1.50 -10.82
CA LEU A 37 -5.68 2.82 -10.49
C LEU A 37 -4.93 3.40 -9.29
N TYR A 38 -4.57 4.67 -9.40
CA TYR A 38 -4.09 5.51 -8.32
C TYR A 38 -4.97 6.75 -8.27
N GLU A 39 -5.54 7.00 -7.10
CA GLU A 39 -6.33 8.20 -6.83
C GLU A 39 -5.53 9.14 -5.94
N PHE A 40 -5.54 10.42 -6.31
CA PHE A 40 -4.81 11.47 -5.61
C PHE A 40 -5.75 12.62 -5.24
N GLU A 41 -5.39 13.32 -4.19
CA GLU A 41 -5.91 14.64 -3.81
C GLU A 41 -4.81 15.70 -3.94
N GLU A 42 -5.22 16.97 -4.01
CA GLU A 42 -4.29 18.09 -3.94
C GLU A 42 -3.72 18.24 -2.53
N CYS A 43 -2.41 18.45 -2.45
CA CYS A 43 -1.68 18.72 -1.22
C CYS A 43 -0.62 19.79 -1.47
N ASN A 44 0.03 20.25 -0.39
CA ASN A 44 1.20 21.11 -0.52
C ASN A 44 2.31 20.37 -1.30
N PRO A 45 2.87 20.96 -2.36
CA PRO A 45 3.94 20.34 -3.14
C PRO A 45 5.11 19.90 -2.26
N GLY A 46 5.44 18.60 -2.34
CA GLY A 46 6.55 18.01 -1.60
C GLY A 46 6.32 17.84 -0.10
N SER A 47 5.08 17.94 0.39
CA SER A 47 4.77 17.74 1.82
C SER A 47 4.85 16.27 2.27
N VAL A 48 4.80 15.33 1.34
CA VAL A 48 4.84 13.89 1.60
C VAL A 48 5.89 13.21 0.75
N GLU A 49 6.38 12.09 1.25
CA GLU A 49 7.27 11.17 0.55
C GLU A 49 6.71 9.74 0.64
N TYR A 50 7.01 8.95 -0.40
CA TYR A 50 6.53 7.58 -0.56
C TYR A 50 7.68 6.59 -0.64
N ARG A 51 7.45 5.40 -0.08
CA ARG A 51 8.30 4.22 -0.24
C ARG A 51 7.46 3.03 -0.66
N VAL A 52 8.04 2.13 -1.46
CA VAL A 52 7.36 0.91 -1.95
C VAL A 52 8.13 -0.33 -1.55
N GLU A 53 7.51 -1.21 -0.77
CA GLU A 53 8.12 -2.44 -0.27
C GLU A 53 7.37 -3.69 -0.75
N TYR A 54 8.12 -4.73 -1.09
CA TYR A 54 7.57 -6.05 -1.38
C TYR A 54 7.51 -6.91 -0.12
N ILE A 55 6.30 -7.36 0.22
CA ILE A 55 6.03 -8.20 1.39
C ILE A 55 5.56 -9.61 1.00
N GLY A 56 5.49 -9.93 -0.30
CA GLY A 56 4.96 -11.22 -0.78
C GLY A 56 5.81 -12.45 -0.40
N SER A 57 7.08 -12.27 -0.03
CA SER A 57 7.95 -13.34 0.50
C SER A 57 7.78 -13.57 2.01
N LYS A 58 7.12 -12.65 2.74
CA LYS A 58 6.83 -12.80 4.17
C LYS A 58 5.57 -13.67 4.33
N SER A 59 5.50 -14.49 5.37
CA SER A 59 4.30 -15.29 5.65
C SER A 59 3.07 -14.37 5.81
N LYS A 60 1.87 -14.89 5.55
CA LYS A 60 0.62 -14.08 5.54
C LYS A 60 0.36 -13.35 6.87
N SER A 61 0.74 -13.94 8.01
CA SER A 61 0.68 -13.31 9.34
C SER A 61 1.64 -12.12 9.43
N ASN A 62 2.88 -12.30 8.97
CA ASN A 62 3.92 -11.29 9.03
C ASN A 62 3.59 -10.02 8.21
N GLY A 63 2.90 -10.17 7.07
CA GLY A 63 2.52 -9.03 6.24
C GLY A 63 1.48 -8.11 6.89
N ARG A 64 0.49 -8.68 7.59
CA ARG A 64 -0.55 -7.88 8.28
C ARG A 64 -0.04 -7.26 9.56
N GLU A 65 0.77 -7.98 10.33
CA GLU A 65 1.44 -7.43 11.52
C GLU A 65 2.38 -6.30 11.15
N TYR A 66 3.12 -6.43 10.04
CA TYR A 66 4.00 -5.36 9.56
C TYR A 66 3.23 -4.12 9.10
N PHE A 67 2.07 -4.30 8.45
CA PHE A 67 1.17 -3.20 8.13
C PHE A 67 0.70 -2.46 9.39
N GLN A 68 0.24 -3.19 10.41
CA GLN A 68 -0.21 -2.59 11.67
C GLN A 68 0.93 -1.85 12.38
N PHE A 69 2.12 -2.44 12.42
CA PHE A 69 3.30 -1.79 12.97
C PHE A 69 3.61 -0.44 12.30
N LEU A 70 3.54 -0.37 10.96
CA LEU A 70 3.77 0.88 10.24
C LEU A 70 2.67 1.92 10.52
N GLU A 71 1.42 1.50 10.65
CA GLU A 71 0.32 2.40 11.07
C GLU A 71 0.51 2.91 12.51
N GLU A 72 0.96 2.07 13.44
CA GLU A 72 1.28 2.45 14.82
C GLU A 72 2.45 3.44 14.92
N MET A 73 3.36 3.43 13.96
CA MET A 73 4.42 4.44 13.83
C MET A 73 3.92 5.78 13.28
N GLY A 74 2.65 5.86 12.86
CA GLY A 74 2.05 7.06 12.28
C GLY A 74 2.22 7.17 10.76
N TYR A 75 2.65 6.10 10.07
CA TYR A 75 2.69 6.08 8.62
C TYR A 75 1.33 5.74 8.04
N LYS A 76 1.00 6.33 6.89
CA LYS A 76 -0.18 5.94 6.11
C LYS A 76 0.22 4.87 5.12
N VAL A 77 -0.40 3.70 5.19
CA VAL A 77 0.02 2.53 4.41
C VAL A 77 -1.10 2.06 3.49
N PHE A 78 -0.73 1.69 2.26
CA PHE A 78 -1.65 1.15 1.28
C PHE A 78 -1.21 -0.24 0.84
N PHE A 79 -2.15 -1.18 0.85
CA PHE A 79 -1.92 -2.47 0.20
C PHE A 79 -2.08 -2.34 -1.31
N LYS A 80 -1.13 -2.91 -2.05
CA LYS A 80 -1.23 -3.04 -3.49
C LYS A 80 -0.96 -4.48 -3.95
N ASN A 81 -1.73 -4.90 -4.94
CA ASN A 81 -1.59 -6.18 -5.62
C ASN A 81 -0.70 -6.02 -6.87
N ILE A 82 0.32 -6.89 -7.03
CA ILE A 82 1.14 -6.92 -8.25
C ILE A 82 0.46 -7.74 -9.33
N ASN A 83 -0.27 -8.78 -8.93
CA ASN A 83 -0.90 -9.69 -9.85
C ASN A 83 -2.10 -9.03 -10.56
N LEU A 84 -1.89 -8.73 -11.85
CA LEU A 84 -2.96 -8.56 -12.83
C LEU A 84 -3.59 -9.92 -13.15
N ASN A 85 -4.38 -10.49 -12.24
CA ASN A 85 -5.21 -11.64 -12.60
C ASN A 85 -6.27 -11.12 -13.59
N ILE A 86 -5.92 -11.10 -14.88
CA ILE A 86 -6.81 -10.80 -16.00
C ILE A 86 -7.53 -12.11 -16.30
N SER A 87 -8.65 -12.36 -15.61
CA SER A 87 -9.56 -13.44 -16.00
C SER A 87 -10.59 -12.90 -17.01
N VAL A 88 -10.14 -12.59 -18.23
CA VAL A 88 -11.05 -12.37 -19.37
C VAL A 88 -11.42 -13.77 -19.88
N GLY A 89 -12.45 -14.40 -19.30
CA GLY A 89 -12.89 -15.71 -19.81
C GLY A 89 -13.60 -16.68 -18.87
N LYS A 90 -13.95 -16.31 -17.62
CA LYS A 90 -14.86 -17.11 -16.78
C LYS A 90 -16.17 -16.37 -16.50
N VAL A 91 -16.81 -15.87 -17.55
CA VAL A 91 -18.18 -15.38 -17.44
C VAL A 91 -19.08 -16.60 -17.31
N ARG A 92 -19.59 -16.85 -16.10
CA ARG A 92 -20.63 -17.87 -15.85
C ARG A 92 -21.98 -17.19 -15.85
N TYR A 93 -22.72 -17.31 -16.95
CA TYR A 93 -24.10 -16.83 -17.03
C TYR A 93 -25.01 -17.74 -16.20
N ARG A 94 -25.66 -17.19 -15.17
CA ARG A 94 -26.68 -17.88 -14.35
C ARG A 94 -28.03 -17.20 -14.55
N PRO A 95 -28.89 -17.69 -15.46
CA PRO A 95 -30.14 -17.01 -15.79
C PRO A 95 -31.11 -16.88 -14.60
N TRP A 96 -30.98 -17.74 -13.60
CA TRP A 96 -31.80 -17.78 -12.37
C TRP A 96 -31.24 -16.96 -11.19
N ALA A 97 -30.09 -16.30 -11.32
CA ALA A 97 -29.55 -15.45 -10.26
C ALA A 97 -30.16 -14.03 -10.31
N GLU A 98 -30.39 -13.41 -9.14
CA GLU A 98 -30.88 -12.04 -9.02
C GLU A 98 -29.97 -11.03 -9.75
N LYS A 99 -30.49 -9.83 -10.06
CA LYS A 99 -29.94 -8.84 -11.02
C LYS A 99 -28.45 -8.47 -10.80
N GLY A 100 -27.89 -8.70 -9.61
CA GLY A 100 -26.47 -8.49 -9.26
C GLY A 100 -25.57 -9.74 -9.21
N GLY A 101 -26.14 -10.96 -9.28
CA GLY A 101 -25.40 -12.24 -9.20
C GLY A 101 -25.17 -12.96 -10.54
N ARG A 102 -25.61 -12.34 -11.65
CA ARG A 102 -25.54 -12.93 -13.01
C ARG A 102 -24.13 -12.97 -13.60
N ILE A 103 -23.19 -12.21 -13.01
CA ILE A 103 -21.79 -12.14 -13.43
C ILE A 103 -20.92 -12.27 -12.18
N ALA A 104 -20.42 -13.48 -11.93
CA ALA A 104 -19.41 -13.70 -10.90
C ALA A 104 -18.03 -13.79 -11.57
N THR A 105 -17.26 -12.70 -11.51
CA THR A 105 -15.82 -12.78 -11.73
C THR A 105 -15.19 -13.16 -10.40
N ASN A 106 -14.69 -14.39 -10.29
CA ASN A 106 -13.88 -14.81 -9.13
C ASN A 106 -12.55 -14.05 -9.15
N SER A 107 -12.56 -12.76 -8.79
CA SER A 107 -11.35 -12.05 -8.44
C SER A 107 -11.00 -12.48 -7.02
N THR A 108 -10.09 -13.43 -6.88
CA THR A 108 -9.59 -13.84 -5.56
C THR A 108 -8.99 -12.61 -4.88
N THR A 109 -9.63 -12.14 -3.81
CA THR A 109 -9.30 -10.90 -3.07
C THR A 109 -8.04 -11.02 -2.21
N TYR A 110 -7.17 -11.99 -2.49
CA TYR A 110 -5.95 -12.23 -1.75
C TYR A 110 -4.78 -12.12 -2.70
N ASN A 111 -4.15 -10.93 -2.72
CA ASN A 111 -2.76 -10.70 -3.13
C ASN A 111 -2.38 -9.29 -2.64
N LYS A 112 -1.90 -9.21 -1.40
CA LYS A 112 -1.41 -8.00 -0.70
C LYS A 112 0.12 -8.02 -0.70
N GLU A 113 0.71 -8.04 -1.89
CA GLU A 113 2.13 -8.35 -2.06
C GLU A 113 3.03 -7.12 -1.95
N LEU A 114 2.45 -5.92 -2.08
CA LEU A 114 3.13 -4.64 -1.92
C LEU A 114 2.51 -3.80 -0.82
N LEU A 115 3.38 -3.08 -0.12
CA LEU A 115 3.03 -1.93 0.69
C LEU A 115 3.54 -0.66 0.02
N ILE A 116 2.67 0.34 -0.08
CA ILE A 116 3.07 1.72 -0.34
C ILE A 116 2.96 2.44 0.99
N VAL A 117 4.05 2.99 1.48
CA VAL A 117 4.12 3.70 2.75
C VAL A 117 4.28 5.19 2.45
N GLU A 118 3.44 5.99 3.08
CA GLU A 118 3.49 7.44 3.04
C GLU A 118 3.97 7.99 4.38
N LYS A 119 4.85 8.97 4.31
CA LYS A 119 5.36 9.73 5.44
C LYS A 119 5.36 11.23 5.09
N GLU A 120 5.15 12.08 6.08
CA GLU A 120 5.37 13.52 5.92
C GLU A 120 6.86 13.82 5.72
N LYS A 121 7.17 14.74 4.81
CA LYS A 121 8.54 15.09 4.47
C LYS A 121 9.14 16.00 5.55
N ASP A 122 9.58 15.39 6.65
CA ASP A 122 10.16 16.06 7.83
C ASP A 122 11.68 16.23 7.78
N GLY A 123 12.32 15.82 6.68
CA GLY A 123 13.77 15.88 6.49
C GLY A 123 14.55 14.77 7.21
N LYS A 124 13.88 13.89 7.97
CA LYS A 124 14.52 12.71 8.56
C LYS A 124 14.61 11.59 7.53
N PRO A 125 15.62 10.69 7.63
CA PRO A 125 15.71 9.52 6.77
C PRO A 125 14.41 8.72 6.75
N PHE A 126 13.94 8.37 5.56
CA PHE A 126 12.78 7.50 5.37
C PHE A 126 13.25 6.18 4.78
N GLU A 127 13.81 5.33 5.63
CA GLU A 127 14.29 4.00 5.28
C GLU A 127 13.36 2.94 5.86
N LEU A 128 12.69 2.20 4.98
CA LEU A 128 11.91 1.01 5.34
C LEU A 128 12.85 -0.20 5.42
N HIS A 129 13.78 -0.18 6.35
CA HIS A 129 14.63 -1.33 6.64
C HIS A 129 14.24 -1.91 7.99
N THR A 130 12.96 -2.24 8.17
CA THR A 130 12.50 -2.82 9.43
C THR A 130 12.96 -4.27 9.52
N SER A 131 14.16 -4.45 10.03
CA SER A 131 14.70 -5.73 10.46
C SER A 131 13.91 -6.23 11.68
N PHE A 132 14.12 -7.51 12.03
CA PHE A 132 13.57 -8.04 13.29
C PHE A 132 14.09 -7.26 14.51
N GLU A 133 15.29 -6.70 14.40
CA GLU A 133 15.95 -5.91 15.45
C GLU A 133 15.24 -4.57 15.66
N ASP A 134 14.82 -3.88 14.59
CA ASP A 134 14.06 -2.63 14.69
C ASP A 134 12.70 -2.84 15.39
N LYS A 135 12.06 -3.99 15.14
CA LYS A 135 10.84 -4.38 15.86
C LYS A 135 11.13 -4.58 17.35
N ILE A 136 12.18 -5.33 17.70
CA ILE A 136 12.56 -5.56 19.10
C ILE A 136 12.84 -4.23 19.81
N GLN A 137 13.57 -3.32 19.16
CA GLN A 137 13.91 -2.02 19.73
C GLN A 137 12.67 -1.14 19.94
N TYR A 138 11.74 -1.12 18.98
CA TYR A 138 10.47 -0.43 19.12
C TYR A 138 9.66 -0.99 20.31
N PHE A 139 9.50 -2.31 20.41
CA PHE A 139 8.77 -2.91 21.52
C PHE A 139 9.44 -2.66 22.87
N LYS A 140 10.78 -2.71 22.95
CA LYS A 140 11.53 -2.36 24.17
C LYS A 140 11.29 -0.91 24.59
N SER A 141 11.47 0.04 23.68
CA SER A 141 11.28 1.47 23.98
C SER A 141 9.84 1.82 24.38
N ASN A 142 8.84 1.19 23.74
CA ASN A 142 7.44 1.35 24.14
C ASN A 142 7.12 0.69 25.48
N HIS A 143 7.77 -0.44 25.81
CA HIS A 143 7.62 -1.07 27.11
C HIS A 143 8.23 -0.20 28.22
N GLU A 144 9.43 0.36 28.00
CA GLU A 144 10.09 1.29 28.91
C GLU A 144 9.29 2.58 29.13
N ARG A 145 8.66 3.12 28.08
CA ARG A 145 7.75 4.28 28.21
C ARG A 145 6.51 3.98 29.06
N LYS A 146 5.95 2.78 28.96
CA LYS A 146 4.78 2.37 29.75
C LYS A 146 5.11 2.06 31.21
N GLN A 147 6.36 1.75 31.55
CA GLN A 147 6.79 1.53 32.93
C GLN A 147 7.20 2.82 33.67
N ASN A 148 7.41 3.92 32.94
CA ASN A 148 7.80 5.22 33.47
C ASN A 148 6.62 6.21 33.61
N ILE A 149 5.39 5.71 33.61
CA ILE A 149 4.13 6.43 33.88
C ILE A 149 3.42 5.71 35.02
#